data_AF-A0A919C5M0-F1
#
_entry.id   AF-A0A919C5M0-F1
#
_cell.length_a   1.000
_cell.length_b   1.000
_cell.length_c   1.000
_cell.angle_alpha   90.00
_cell.angle_beta   90.00
_cell.angle_gamma   90.00
#
_symmetry.space_group_name_H-M   'P 1'
#
loop_
_entity.id
_entity.type
_entity.pdbx_description
1 polymer ?
#
loop_
_entity_poly.entity_id
_entity_poly.type
_entity_poly.pdbx_seq_one_letter_code
_entity_poly.pdbx_strand_id
1 'polypeptide(L)' 'MGARADLTRALLAGRAAAREGAPPTECPHPARTLLRTAWLRGYGQASDTAAE' A
#
# COMPACT_ATOMS: atom_id res chain seq x y z
N MET A 1 14.25 -8.83 12.03
CA MET A 1 13.24 -8.36 11.04
C MET A 1 13.32 -6.84 11.03
N GLY A 2 13.80 -6.24 9.95
CA GLY A 2 14.11 -4.80 9.91
C GLY A 2 12.96 -3.98 9.34
N ALA A 3 12.76 -2.78 9.88
CA ALA A 3 11.71 -1.84 9.47
C ALA A 3 11.62 -1.61 7.94
N ARG A 4 12.75 -1.73 7.22
CA ARG A 4 12.79 -1.63 5.75
C ARG A 4 12.03 -2.77 5.07
N ALA A 5 12.14 -4.01 5.56
CA ALA A 5 11.42 -5.15 5.00
C ALA A 5 9.91 -5.03 5.23
N ASP A 6 9.50 -4.48 6.39
CA ASP A 6 8.09 -4.23 6.68
C ASP A 6 7.51 -3.14 5.79
N LEU A 7 8.26 -2.06 5.53
CA LEU A 7 7.87 -1.02 4.57
C LEU A 7 7.73 -1.56 3.15
N THR A 8 8.68 -2.40 2.70
CA THR A 8 8.59 -3.04 1.38
C THR A 8 7.35 -3.95 1.28
N ARG A 9 7.08 -4.76 2.31
CA ARG A 9 5.88 -5.60 2.35
C ARG A 9 4.60 -4.77 2.29
N ALA A 10 4.52 -3.70 3.08
CA ALA A 10 3.37 -2.79 3.08
C ALA A 10 3.16 -2.16 1.68
N LEU A 11 4.25 -1.71 1.03
CA LEU A 11 4.18 -1.14 -0.31
C LEU A 11 3.71 -2.13 -1.38
N LEU A 12 4.18 -3.38 -1.32
CA LEU A 12 3.72 -4.43 -2.24
C LEU A 12 2.25 -4.80 -1.99
N ALA A 13 1.84 -4.90 -0.73
CA ALA A 13 0.44 -5.17 -0.37
C ALA A 13 -0.50 -4.07 -0.87
N GLY A 14 -0.09 -2.80 -0.78
CA GLY A 14 -0.88 -1.69 -1.33
C GLY A 14 -1.04 -1.76 -2.85
N ARG A 15 0.02 -2.12 -3.58
CA ARG A 15 -0.05 -2.32 -5.03
C ARG A 15 -1.00 -3.46 -5.42
N ALA A 16 -0.98 -4.56 -4.66
CA ALA A 16 -1.88 -5.69 -4.90
C ALA A 16 -3.35 -5.27 -4.69
N ALA A 17 -3.65 -4.62 -3.56
CA ALA A 17 -4.99 -4.12 -3.26
C ALA A 17 -5.54 -3.18 -4.35
N ALA A 18 -4.71 -2.28 -4.89
CA ALA A 18 -5.11 -1.41 -6.00
C ALA A 18 -5.42 -2.19 -7.28
N ARG A 19 -4.63 -3.23 -7.61
CA ARG A 19 -4.88 -4.09 -8.77
C ARG A 19 -6.15 -4.93 -8.61
N GLU A 20 -6.48 -5.30 -7.37
CA GLU A 20 -7.70 -6.02 -7.02
C GLU A 20 -8.93 -5.10 -6.94
N GLY A 21 -8.75 -3.78 -7.01
CA GLY A 21 -9.83 -2.79 -6.89
C GLY A 21 -10.35 -2.62 -5.46
N ALA A 22 -9.61 -3.08 -4.46
CA ALA A 22 -9.97 -2.93 -3.06
C ALA A 22 -9.86 -1.46 -2.62
N PRO A 23 -10.70 -0.95 -1.71
CA PRO A 23 -10.64 0.45 -1.30
C PRO A 23 -9.45 0.72 -0.37
N PRO A 24 -8.89 1.95 -0.36
CA PRO A 24 -7.75 2.31 0.49
C PRO A 24 -8.06 2.30 2.00
N THR A 25 -9.33 2.16 2.37
CA THR A 25 -9.80 1.99 3.76
C THR A 25 -9.53 0.59 4.31
N GLU A 26 -9.27 -0.42 3.47
CA GLU A 26 -8.87 -1.76 3.91
C GLU A 26 -7.42 -1.85 4.38
N CYS A 27 -6.67 -0.74 4.33
CA CYS A 27 -5.30 -0.71 4.85
C CYS A 27 -5.27 -1.17 6.33
N PRO A 28 -4.61 -2.30 6.66
CA PRO A 28 -4.62 -2.86 8.01
C PRO A 28 -3.71 -2.09 8.98
N HIS A 29 -3.01 -1.07 8.50
CA HIS A 29 -2.01 -0.34 9.27
C HIS A 29 -2.61 0.91 9.96
N PRO A 30 -2.26 1.17 11.24
CA PRO A 30 -2.74 2.34 11.97
C PRO A 30 -2.36 3.66 11.29
N ALA A 31 -3.23 4.68 11.43
CA ALA A 31 -3.13 5.98 10.77
C ALA A 31 -1.76 6.70 10.90
N ARG A 32 -1.04 6.46 12.00
CA ARG A 32 0.22 7.14 12.33
C ARG A 32 1.48 6.31 12.09
N THR A 33 1.38 5.21 11.35
CA THR A 33 2.52 4.33 11.07
C THR A 33 3.10 4.58 9.69
N LEU A 34 4.43 4.52 9.58
CA LEU A 34 5.13 4.57 8.28
C LEU A 34 4.68 3.44 7.34
N LEU A 35 4.19 2.32 7.90
CA LEU A 35 3.64 1.20 7.14
C LEU A 35 2.38 1.60 6.36
N ARG A 36 1.49 2.40 6.97
CA ARG A 36 0.31 2.93 6.27
C ARG A 36 0.71 3.85 5.12
N THR A 37 1.70 4.72 5.33
CA THR A 37 2.21 5.60 4.27
C THR A 37 2.81 4.78 3.11
N ALA A 38 3.58 3.74 3.42
CA ALA A 38 4.15 2.85 2.41
C ALA A 38 3.07 2.10 1.62
N TRP A 39 2.05 1.59 2.30
CA TRP A 39 0.90 0.92 1.68
C TRP A 39 0.12 1.85 0.74
N LEU A 40 -0.27 3.04 1.21
CA LEU A 40 -1.00 4.02 0.40
C LEU A 40 -0.21 4.48 -0.82
N ARG A 41 1.12 4.62 -0.68
CA ARG A 41 2.01 4.95 -1.81
C ARG A 41 2.06 3.82 -2.84
N GLY A 42 2.05 2.57 -2.40
CA GLY A 42 1.95 1.41 -3.28
C GLY A 42 0.62 1.38 -4.03
N TYR A 43 -0.47 1.59 -3.30
CA TYR A 43 -1.83 1.64 -3.81
C TYR A 43 -1.99 2.69 -4.91
N GLY A 44 -1.65 3.96 -4.62
CA GLY A 44 -1.78 5.05 -5.59
C GLY A 44 -0.96 4.83 -6.87
N GLN A 45 0.24 4.25 -6.79
CA GLN A 45 1.05 3.94 -7.97
C GLN A 45 0.38 2.93 -8.91
N ALA A 46 -0.31 1.93 -8.37
CA ALA A 46 -0.96 0.91 -9.19
C ALA A 46 -2.32 1.37 -9.72
N SER A 47 -3.05 2.21 -8.96
CA SER A 47 -4.30 2.83 -9.44
C SER A 47 -4.07 3.79 -10.61
N ASP A 48 -2.95 4.53 -10.60
CA ASP A 48 -2.58 5.44 -11.69
C ASP A 48 -2.32 4.68 -13.00
N THR A 49 -1.63 3.53 -12.93
CA THR A 49 -1.37 2.67 -14.10
C THR A 49 -2.63 1.97 -14.65
N ALA A 50 -3.69 1.82 -13.84
CA ALA A 50 -4.95 1.24 -14.30
C ALA A 50 -5.87 2.27 -15.00
N ALA A 51 -5.52 3.55 -14.96
CA ALA A 51 -6.29 4.65 -15.55
C ALA A 51 -5.78 5.10 -16.95
N GLU A 52 -4.74 4.45 -17.48
CA GLU A 52 -4.31 4.57 -18.90
C GLU A 52 -4.91 3.45 -19.76
#